data_AF-A0A7G8G1N9-F1
#
_entry.id   AF-A0A7G8G1N9-F1
#
_cell.length_a   1.000
_cell.length_b   1.000
_cell.length_c   1.000
_cell.angle_alpha   90.00
_cell.angle_beta   90.00
_cell.angle_gamma   90.00
#
_symmetry.space_group_name_H-M   'P 1'
#
loop_
_entity.id
_entity.type
_entity.pdbx_description
1 polymer ?
#
loop_
_entity_poly.entity_id
_entity_poly.type
_entity_poly.pdbx_seq_one_letter_code
_entity_poly.pdbx_strand_id
1 'polypeptide(L)' 'MTLALLQELLMALRANDADGYKSWLTLGIEQLGRDVAGEVEGDWMVPLLVEEERDRLMAWQLGVSL' A
#
# COMPACT_ATOMS: atom_id res chain seq x y z
N MET A 1 -0.77 -15.45 -1.96
CA MET A 1 0.17 -14.50 -1.32
C MET A 1 -0.15 -13.07 -1.71
N THR A 2 -0.16 -12.70 -2.98
CA THR A 2 -0.38 -11.31 -3.45
C THR A 2 -1.75 -10.72 -3.08
N LEU A 3 -2.81 -11.54 -3.06
CA LEU A 3 -4.15 -11.15 -2.62
C LEU A 3 -4.22 -10.75 -1.13
N ALA A 4 -3.45 -11.43 -0.27
CA ALA A 4 -3.39 -11.09 1.16
C ALA A 4 -2.68 -9.76 1.36
N LEU A 5 -1.55 -9.54 0.67
CA LEU A 5 -0.85 -8.26 0.66
C LEU A 5 -1.76 -7.13 0.16
N LEU A 6 -2.49 -7.32 -0.94
CA LEU A 6 -3.44 -6.31 -1.43
C LEU A 6 -4.49 -5.96 -0.36
N GLN A 7 -4.98 -6.96 0.37
CA GLN A 7 -5.98 -6.76 1.42
C GLN A 7 -5.41 -6.06 2.66
N GLU A 8 -4.19 -6.40 3.09
CA GLU A 8 -3.49 -5.71 4.18
C GLU A 8 -3.29 -4.22 3.87
N LEU A 9 -2.88 -3.91 2.64
CA LEU A 9 -2.68 -2.52 2.22
C LEU A 9 -4.00 -1.74 2.17
N LEU A 10 -5.08 -2.35 1.68
CA LEU A 10 -6.43 -1.77 1.72
C LEU A 10 -6.91 -1.53 3.16
N MET A 11 -6.61 -2.45 4.09
CA MET A 11 -6.96 -2.27 5.50
C MET A 11 -6.19 -1.10 6.12
N ALA A 12 -4.89 -1.00 5.86
CA ALA A 12 -4.06 0.11 6.32
C ALA A 12 -4.59 1.46 5.79
N LEU A 13 -4.89 1.56 4.50
CA LEU A 13 -5.45 2.77 3.88
C LEU A 13 -6.78 3.20 4.49
N ARG A 14 -7.69 2.24 4.73
CA ARG A 14 -9.00 2.52 5.32
C ARG A 14 -8.91 2.89 6.79
N ALA A 15 -7.94 2.33 7.51
CA ALA A 15 -7.68 2.66 8.90
C ALA A 15 -6.85 3.94 9.07
N ASN A 16 -6.36 4.54 7.98
CA ASN A 16 -5.34 5.59 8.00
C ASN A 16 -4.10 5.19 8.83
N ASP A 17 -3.70 3.92 8.72
CA ASP A 17 -2.60 3.35 9.49
C ASP A 17 -1.29 3.35 8.67
N ALA A 18 -0.53 4.43 8.82
CA ALA A 18 0.76 4.60 8.14
C ALA A 18 1.82 3.58 8.62
N ASP A 19 1.70 3.05 9.84
CA ASP A 19 2.63 2.02 10.32
C ASP A 19 2.27 0.65 9.76
N GLY A 20 0.97 0.38 9.58
CA GLY A 20 0.46 -0.73 8.78
C GLY A 20 0.99 -0.72 7.34
N TYR A 21 1.02 0.45 6.70
CA TYR A 21 1.64 0.62 5.38
C TYR A 21 3.15 0.29 5.36
N LYS A 22 3.93 0.77 6.33
CA LYS A 22 5.37 0.46 6.41
C LYS A 22 5.64 -1.03 6.65
N SER A 23 4.83 -1.66 7.49
CA SER A 23 4.87 -3.10 7.75
C SER A 23 4.56 -3.87 6.47
N TRP A 24 3.50 -3.47 5.76
CA TRP A 24 3.13 -4.01 4.46
C TRP A 24 4.25 -3.87 3.43
N LEU A 25 4.88 -2.70 3.33
CA LEU A 25 5.95 -2.45 2.36
C LEU A 25 7.16 -3.33 2.62
N THR A 26 7.55 -3.49 3.90
CA THR A 26 8.66 -4.38 4.31
C THR A 26 8.35 -5.83 3.93
N LEU A 27 7.16 -6.30 4.30
CA LEU A 27 6.70 -7.66 4.02
C LEU A 27 6.56 -7.92 2.50
N GLY A 28 6.04 -6.95 1.76
CA GLY A 28 5.87 -7.01 0.31
C GLY A 28 7.21 -7.13 -0.40
N ILE A 29 8.21 -6.33 0.00
CA ILE A 29 9.57 -6.42 -0.53
C ILE A 29 10.20 -7.77 -0.20
N GLU A 30 10.05 -8.27 1.03
CA GLU A 30 10.60 -9.57 1.44
C GLU A 30 9.99 -10.75 0.67
N GLN A 31 8.67 -10.73 0.41
CA GLN A 31 7.97 -11.85 -0.22
C GLN A 31 7.95 -11.81 -1.75
N LEU A 32 7.87 -10.60 -2.33
CA LEU A 32 7.65 -10.42 -3.77
C LEU A 32 8.83 -9.73 -4.47
N GLY A 33 9.73 -9.10 -3.71
CA GLY A 33 10.72 -8.18 -4.24
C GLY A 33 10.15 -6.78 -4.45
N ARG A 34 11.06 -5.80 -4.51
CA ARG A 34 10.71 -4.37 -4.63
C ARG A 34 9.85 -4.06 -5.86
N ASP A 35 10.18 -4.63 -7.01
CA ASP A 35 9.52 -4.29 -8.27
C ASP A 35 8.05 -4.76 -8.25
N VAL A 36 7.82 -6.02 -7.86
CA VAL A 36 6.47 -6.59 -7.77
C VAL A 36 5.65 -5.93 -6.65
N ALA A 37 6.28 -5.59 -5.52
CA ALA A 37 5.60 -4.84 -4.45
C ALA A 37 5.13 -3.46 -4.95
N GLY A 38 5.95 -2.77 -5.75
CA GLY A 38 5.59 -1.51 -6.39
C GLY A 38 4.43 -1.64 -7.39
N GLU A 39 4.40 -2.71 -8.19
CA GLU A 39 3.28 -3.00 -9.10
C GLU A 39 1.97 -3.25 -8.32
N VAL A 40 2.04 -3.96 -7.20
CA VAL A 40 0.86 -4.22 -6.34
C VAL A 40 0.33 -2.92 -5.75
N GLU A 41 1.21 -2.03 -5.28
CA GLU A 41 0.86 -0.73 -4.70
C GLU A 41 0.32 0.26 -5.75
N GLY A 42 0.90 0.28 -6.94
CA GLY A 42 0.52 1.17 -8.03
C GLY A 42 -0.57 0.57 -8.91
N ASP A 43 -0.17 -0.31 -9.81
CA ASP A 43 -0.99 -0.79 -10.92
C ASP A 43 -2.24 -1.54 -10.46
N TRP A 44 -2.16 -2.28 -9.36
CA TRP A 44 -3.26 -3.14 -8.92
C TRP A 44 -4.16 -2.45 -7.91
N MET A 45 -3.58 -1.60 -7.06
CA MET A 45 -4.30 -0.91 -6.00
C MET A 45 -5.00 0.35 -6.47
N VAL A 46 -4.32 1.21 -7.24
CA VAL A 46 -4.85 2.54 -7.63
C VAL A 46 -6.25 2.45 -8.23
N PRO A 47 -6.61 1.48 -9.12
CA PRO A 47 -7.96 1.36 -9.65
C PRO A 47 -9.04 1.06 -8.61
N LEU A 48 -8.69 0.50 -7.45
CA LEU A 48 -9.61 0.07 -6.39
C LEU A 48 -9.90 1.17 -5.35
N LEU A 49 -9.11 2.24 -5.35
CA LEU A 49 -9.15 3.29 -4.34
C LEU A 49 -10.05 4.45 -4.76
N VAL A 50 -10.75 5.03 -3.78
CA VAL A 50 -11.37 6.36 -3.93
C VAL A 50 -10.29 7.46 -3.90
N GLU A 51 -10.60 8.67 -4.37
CA GLU A 51 -9.61 9.78 -4.44
C GLU A 51 -8.90 10.01 -3.09
N GLU A 52 -9.64 10.03 -2.00
CA GLU A 52 -9.06 10.28 -0.67
C GLU A 52 -8.07 9.18 -0.23
N GLU A 53 -8.33 7.92 -0.59
CA GLU A 53 -7.41 6.81 -0.32
C GLU A 53 -6.17 6.89 -1.23
N ARG A 54 -6.31 7.34 -2.48
CA ARG A 54 -5.17 7.57 -3.39
C ARG A 54 -4.27 8.68 -2.88
N ASP A 55 -4.85 9.77 -2.40
CA ASP A 55 -4.10 10.89 -1.84
C ASP A 55 -3.30 10.48 -0.61
N ARG A 56 -3.90 9.67 0.28
CA ARG A 56 -3.18 9.09 1.43
C ARG A 56 -2.04 8.17 1.00
N LEU A 57 -2.27 7.30 0.01
CA LEU A 57 -1.23 6.43 -0.51
C LEU A 57 -0.04 7.25 -1.06
N MET A 58 -0.31 8.27 -1.89
CA MET A 58 0.72 9.16 -2.41
C MET A 58 1.46 9.90 -1.31
N ALA A 59 0.76 10.36 -0.26
CA ALA A 59 1.39 10.99 0.88
C ALA A 59 2.36 10.03 1.59
N TRP A 60 1.94 8.79 1.83
CA TRP A 60 2.80 7.78 2.48
C TRP A 60 4.01 7.40 1.63
N GLN A 61 3.86 7.31 0.31
CA GLN A 61 4.99 7.12 -0.62
C GLN A 61 6.03 8.25 -0.52
N LEU A 62 5.57 9.48 -0.27
CA LEU A 62 6.42 10.65 -0.06
C LEU A 62 6.96 10.76 1.38
N GLY A 63 6.61 9.82 2.27
CA GLY A 63 6.98 9.85 3.68
C GLY A 63 6.18 10.87 4.52
N VAL A 64 5.03 11.31 4.01
CA VAL A 64 4.12 12.25 4.67
C VAL A 64 2.92 11.46 5.22
N SER A 65 2.70 11.48 6.53
CA SER A 65 1.48 10.94 7.13
C SER A 65 0.42 12.04 7.22
N LEU A 66 -0.70 11.86 6.51
CA LEU A 66 -1.90 12.72 6.56
C LEU A 66 -2.86 12.30 7.69
#